data_AF-A0A7X8TGF8-F1
#
_entry.id   AF-A0A7X8TGF8-F1
#
_cell.length_a   1.000
_cell.length_b   1.000
_cell.length_c   1.000
_cell.angle_alpha   90.00
_cell.angle_beta   90.00
_cell.angle_gamma   90.00
#
_symmetry.space_group_name_H-M   'P 1'
#
loop_
_entity.id
_entity.type
_entity.pdbx_description
1 polymer ?
#
loop_
_entity_poly.entity_id
_entity_poly.type
_entity_poly.pdbx_seq_one_letter_code
_entity_poly.pdbx_strand_id
1 'polypeptide(L)'
;MPDGAGFNPGYWLTGDKADYPGIADDHRNTHHFLEMLKPDMWFGFHTEFFDMESKYARMSKEGAAVWVDPEGYRQFIALKKRDFEDEVDLEMGAKPKKHSDL
;
A
#
# COMPACT_ATOMS: atom_id res chain seq x y z
N MET A 1 -12.86 4.01 5.75
CA MET A 1 -12.03 5.13 5.26
C MET A 1 -10.90 4.50 4.47
N PRO A 2 -10.64 4.91 3.22
CA PRO A 2 -9.49 4.42 2.47
C PRO A 2 -8.19 4.78 3.21
N ASP A 3 -7.29 3.82 3.39
CA ASP A 3 -6.08 3.95 4.22
C ASP A 3 -4.91 4.52 3.38
N GLY A 4 -5.17 5.61 2.66
CA GLY A 4 -4.23 6.36 1.82
C GLY A 4 -3.71 5.63 0.57
N ALA A 5 -3.22 4.40 0.72
CA ALA A 5 -2.70 3.55 -0.33
C ALA A 5 -3.45 2.20 -0.46
N GLY A 6 -4.44 1.90 0.37
CA GLY A 6 -5.25 0.68 0.28
C GLY A 6 -6.69 0.88 0.77
N PHE A 7 -7.30 -0.17 1.28
CA PHE A 7 -8.70 -0.21 1.68
C PHE A 7 -8.88 -0.97 3.00
N ASN A 8 -9.98 -0.70 3.69
CA ASN A 8 -10.33 -1.45 4.91
C ASN A 8 -11.08 -2.74 4.54
N PRO A 9 -10.91 -3.83 5.31
CA PRO A 9 -11.72 -5.03 5.14
C PRO A 9 -13.22 -4.74 5.15
N GLY A 10 -13.96 -5.35 4.23
CA GLY A 10 -15.41 -5.19 4.10
C GLY A 10 -15.86 -4.05 3.18
N TYR A 11 -14.93 -3.30 2.59
CA TYR A 11 -15.22 -2.43 1.45
C TYR A 11 -15.33 -3.25 0.16
N TRP A 12 -16.22 -2.83 -0.73
CA TRP A 12 -16.36 -3.33 -2.09
C TRP A 12 -15.72 -2.34 -3.06
N LEU A 13 -14.72 -2.81 -3.80
CA LEU A 13 -13.92 -2.02 -4.73
C LEU A 13 -14.47 -2.02 -6.16
N THR A 14 -15.34 -2.96 -6.52
CA THR A 14 -15.86 -3.08 -7.89
C THR A 14 -17.26 -3.71 -7.96
N GLY A 15 -17.81 -3.71 -9.16
CA GLY A 15 -19.14 -4.24 -9.47
C GLY A 15 -20.29 -3.41 -8.88
N ASP A 16 -21.50 -3.99 -8.93
CA ASP A 16 -22.74 -3.32 -8.50
C ASP A 16 -22.78 -3.00 -7.00
N LYS A 17 -21.89 -3.62 -6.21
CA LYS A 17 -21.79 -3.43 -4.77
C LYS A 17 -20.72 -2.41 -4.36
N ALA A 18 -19.98 -1.85 -5.31
CA ALA A 18 -18.92 -0.89 -5.03
C ALA A 18 -19.41 0.22 -4.09
N ASP A 19 -18.64 0.52 -3.05
CA ASP A 19 -19.07 1.47 -2.01
C ASP A 19 -19.28 2.90 -2.54
N TYR A 20 -18.58 3.27 -3.61
CA TYR A 20 -18.88 4.48 -4.36
C TYR A 20 -18.51 4.35 -5.85
N PRO A 21 -19.19 5.09 -6.74
CA PRO A 21 -18.86 5.09 -8.17
C PRO A 21 -17.44 5.57 -8.42
N GLY A 22 -16.63 4.75 -9.09
CA GLY A 22 -15.24 5.09 -9.46
C GLY A 22 -14.17 4.70 -8.44
N ILE A 23 -14.53 4.03 -7.33
CA ILE A 23 -13.58 3.63 -6.28
C ILE A 23 -12.35 2.87 -6.81
N ALA A 24 -12.53 1.91 -7.71
CA ALA A 24 -11.41 1.18 -8.31
C ALA A 24 -10.46 2.09 -9.12
N ASP A 25 -11.01 3.06 -9.85
CA ASP A 25 -10.22 3.98 -10.67
C ASP A 25 -9.44 4.95 -9.80
N ASP A 26 -10.05 5.45 -8.73
CA ASP A 26 -9.39 6.33 -7.76
C ASP A 26 -8.23 5.61 -7.05
N HIS A 27 -8.41 4.34 -6.67
CA HIS A 27 -7.33 3.52 -6.12
C HIS A 27 -6.20 3.33 -7.13
N ARG A 28 -6.49 2.91 -8.37
CA ARG A 28 -5.47 2.70 -9.40
C ARG A 28 -4.70 3.99 -9.73
N ASN A 29 -5.39 5.11 -9.84
CA ASN A 29 -4.77 6.42 -10.06
C ASN A 29 -3.86 6.79 -8.90
N THR A 30 -4.29 6.54 -7.66
CA THR A 30 -3.49 6.78 -6.46
C THR A 30 -2.25 5.88 -6.43
N HIS A 31 -2.38 4.57 -6.67
CA HIS A 31 -1.24 3.65 -6.72
C HIS A 31 -0.25 4.04 -7.80
N HIS A 32 -0.73 4.40 -9.00
CA HIS A 32 0.12 4.85 -10.09
C HIS A 32 0.90 6.12 -9.71
N PHE A 33 0.21 7.11 -9.14
CA PHE A 33 0.87 8.35 -8.68
C PHE A 33 1.94 8.05 -7.64
N LEU A 34 1.64 7.20 -6.65
CA LEU A 34 2.58 6.83 -5.58
C LEU A 34 3.78 6.03 -6.10
N GLU A 35 3.60 5.11 -7.06
CA GLU A 35 4.70 4.38 -7.69
C GLU A 35 5.71 5.29 -8.40
N MET A 36 5.26 6.46 -8.87
CA MET A 36 6.10 7.43 -9.57
C MET A 36 6.92 8.32 -8.63
N LEU A 37 6.56 8.39 -7.35
CA LEU A 37 7.33 9.15 -6.36
C LEU A 37 8.62 8.41 -5.99
N LYS A 38 9.68 9.17 -5.74
CA LYS A 38 11.01 8.65 -5.34
C LYS A 38 11.51 9.38 -4.09
N PRO A 39 10.84 9.24 -2.95
CA PRO A 39 11.25 9.91 -1.73
C PRO A 39 12.48 9.25 -1.13
N ASP A 40 13.38 10.05 -0.54
CA ASP A 40 14.46 9.53 0.31
C ASP A 40 13.93 9.11 1.68
N MET A 41 13.00 9.88 2.24
CA MET A 41 12.31 9.61 3.51
C MET A 41 10.80 9.55 3.28
N TRP A 42 10.13 8.60 3.90
CA TRP A 42 8.69 8.41 3.77
C TRP A 42 8.08 8.02 5.12
N PHE A 43 6.79 8.34 5.28
CA PHE A 43 6.05 8.08 6.50
C PHE A 43 4.64 7.62 6.16
N GLY A 44 4.14 6.67 6.94
CA GLY A 44 2.74 6.25 6.92
C GLY A 44 1.95 6.90 8.04
N PHE A 45 0.62 6.85 7.93
CA PHE A 45 -0.29 7.21 9.02
C PHE A 45 -0.32 6.16 10.14
N HIS A 46 0.26 4.99 9.89
CA HIS A 46 0.53 3.93 10.86
C HIS A 46 2.03 3.70 11.00
N THR A 47 2.51 3.65 12.24
CA THR A 47 3.94 3.63 12.60
C THR A 47 4.65 2.34 12.21
N GLU A 48 3.91 1.24 12.13
CA GLU A 48 4.39 -0.07 11.73
C GLU A 48 4.76 -0.14 10.25
N PHE A 49 4.17 0.70 9.39
CA PHE A 49 4.43 0.65 7.95
C PHE A 49 5.87 0.96 7.59
N PHE A 50 6.53 1.81 8.38
CA PHE A 50 7.89 2.25 8.12
C PHE A 50 8.84 1.89 9.26
N ASP A 51 8.47 0.93 10.12
CA ASP A 51 9.30 0.46 11.25
C ASP A 51 9.78 1.62 12.16
N MET A 52 8.84 2.49 12.55
CA MET A 52 9.15 3.70 13.31
C MET A 52 9.91 3.39 14.60
N GLU A 53 9.49 2.38 15.35
CA GLU A 53 10.05 2.07 16.67
C GLU A 53 11.53 1.69 16.57
N SER A 54 11.89 0.79 15.64
CA SER A 54 13.29 0.37 15.48
C SER A 54 14.16 1.48 14.89
N LYS A 55 13.63 2.28 13.97
CA LYS A 55 14.34 3.48 13.45
C LYS A 55 14.57 4.50 14.55
N TYR A 56 13.57 4.78 15.37
CA TYR A 56 13.67 5.70 16.49
C TYR A 56 14.71 5.24 17.53
N ALA A 57 14.75 3.95 17.87
CA ALA A 57 15.75 3.39 18.79
C ALA A 57 17.20 3.59 18.28
N ARG A 58 17.41 3.45 16.96
CA ARG A 58 18.72 3.63 16.30
C ARG A 58 19.12 5.09 16.14
N MET A 59 18.16 6.03 16.13
CA MET A 59 18.40 7.46 15.90
C MET A 59 19.45 8.06 16.86
N SER A 60 19.51 7.57 18.10
CA SER A 60 20.51 8.01 19.09
C SER A 60 21.97 7.75 18.68
N LYS A 61 22.21 6.74 17.83
CA LYS A 61 23.54 6.31 17.37
C LYS A 61 23.82 6.71 15.93
N GLU A 62 22.82 6.57 15.07
CA GLU A 62 22.94 6.74 13.62
C GLU A 62 22.43 8.10 13.13
N GLY A 63 21.83 8.90 14.02
CA GLY A 63 21.28 10.22 13.70
C GLY A 63 20.03 10.14 12.82
N ALA A 64 19.72 11.24 12.11
CA ALA A 64 18.55 11.32 11.24
C ALA A 64 18.62 10.42 9.99
N ALA A 65 19.78 9.81 9.70
CA ALA A 65 19.96 8.93 8.55
C ALA A 65 19.08 7.66 8.62
N VAL A 66 18.65 7.25 9.82
CA VAL A 66 17.74 6.11 10.03
C VAL A 66 16.39 6.25 9.31
N TRP A 67 16.02 7.48 8.95
CA TRP A 67 14.77 7.79 8.25
C TRP A 67 14.88 7.71 6.72
N VAL A 68 16.11 7.62 6.18
CA VAL A 68 16.34 7.44 4.75
C VAL A 68 16.06 5.98 4.39
N ASP A 69 14.94 5.76 3.69
CA ASP A 69 14.45 4.43 3.37
C ASP A 69 13.61 4.42 2.07
N PRO A 70 14.23 4.71 0.92
CA PRO A 70 13.53 4.70 -0.37
C PRO A 70 13.07 3.30 -0.79
N GLU A 71 13.70 2.23 -0.27
CA GLU A 71 13.31 0.85 -0.57
C GLU A 71 12.06 0.45 0.21
N GLY A 72 11.97 0.79 1.50
CA GLY A 72 10.76 0.54 2.29
C GLY A 72 9.52 1.19 1.67
N TYR A 73 9.67 2.39 1.09
CA TYR A 73 8.59 3.04 0.34
C TYR A 73 8.13 2.20 -0.86
N ARG A 74 9.09 1.76 -1.70
CA ARG A 74 8.78 0.95 -2.89
C ARG A 74 8.07 -0.34 -2.53
N GLN A 75 8.55 -1.03 -1.49
CA GLN A 75 7.96 -2.27 -1.00
C GLN A 75 6.54 -2.05 -0.49
N PHE A 76 6.33 -0.99 0.29
CA PHE A 76 5.01 -0.64 0.81
C PHE A 76 3.99 -0.36 -0.30
N ILE A 77 4.35 0.47 -1.28
CA ILE A 77 3.45 0.78 -2.41
C ILE A 77 3.17 -0.46 -3.27
N ALA A 78 4.19 -1.27 -3.56
CA ALA A 78 4.02 -2.49 -4.34
C ALA A 78 3.10 -3.50 -3.64
N LEU A 79 3.24 -3.66 -2.32
CA LEU A 79 2.37 -4.52 -1.51
C LEU A 79 0.93 -4.01 -1.54
N LYS A 80 0.70 -2.72 -1.24
CA LYS A 80 -0.64 -2.13 -1.20
C LYS A 80 -1.36 -2.19 -2.56
N LYS A 81 -0.63 -2.00 -3.66
CA LYS A 81 -1.16 -2.17 -5.00
C LYS A 81 -1.51 -3.63 -5.29
N ARG A 82 -0.67 -4.58 -4.88
CA ARG A 82 -0.95 -6.01 -5.03
C ARG A 82 -2.20 -6.41 -4.26
N ASP A 83 -2.31 -6.03 -2.99
CA ASP A 83 -3.47 -6.34 -2.14
C ASP A 83 -4.77 -5.80 -2.77
N PHE A 84 -4.73 -4.60 -3.33
CA PHE A 84 -5.86 -4.01 -4.05
C PHE A 84 -6.26 -4.80 -5.30
N GLU A 85 -5.32 -5.11 -6.20
CA GLU A 85 -5.66 -5.85 -7.42
C GLU A 85 -6.10 -7.29 -7.11
N ASP A 86 -5.56 -7.92 -6.07
CA ASP A 86 -5.98 -9.24 -5.64
C ASP A 86 -7.43 -9.21 -5.11
N GLU A 87 -7.83 -8.17 -4.36
CA GLU A 87 -9.22 -7.99 -3.92
C GLU A 87 -10.17 -7.71 -5.09
N VAL A 88 -9.76 -6.86 -6.05
CA VAL A 88 -10.57 -6.62 -7.26
C VAL A 88 -10.76 -7.92 -8.06
N ASP A 89 -9.70 -8.72 -8.22
CA ASP A 89 -9.79 -10.03 -8.87
C ASP A 89 -10.77 -10.95 -8.12
N LEU A 90 -10.74 -10.98 -6.79
CA LEU A 90 -11.67 -11.75 -5.96
C LEU A 90 -13.12 -11.30 -6.15
N GLU A 91 -13.39 -9.99 -6.10
CA GLU A 91 -14.72 -9.42 -6.28
C GLU A 91 -15.29 -9.64 -7.68
N MET A 92 -14.43 -9.64 -8.70
CA MET A 92 -14.79 -9.95 -10.09
C MET A 92 -14.96 -11.46 -10.35
N GLY A 93 -14.69 -12.31 -9.36
CA GLY A 93 -14.80 -13.76 -9.47
C GLY A 93 -13.65 -14.41 -10.25
N ALA A 94 -12.49 -13.76 -10.35
CA ALA A 94 -11.29 -14.37 -10.89
C ALA A 94 -10.82 -15.50 -9.95
N LYS A 95 -10.25 -16.57 -10.52
CA LYS A 95 -9.71 -17.66 -9.70
C LYS A 95 -8.44 -17.16 -8.98
N PRO A 96 -8.30 -17.41 -7.66
CA PRO A 96 -7.10 -16.99 -6.93
C PRO A 96 -5.87 -17.64 -7.56
N LYS A 97 -4.84 -16.84 -7.85
CA LYS A 97 -3.55 -17.33 -8.35
C LYS A 97 -2.90 -18.17 -7.24
N LYS A 98 -2.55 -19.42 -7.54
CA LYS A 98 -1.84 -20.26 -6.56
C LYS A 98 -0.40 -19.78 -6.45
N HIS A 99 0.15 -19.84 -5.24
CA HIS A 99 1.56 -19.52 -4.98
C HIS A 99 2.55 -20.39 -5.76
N SER A 100 2.09 -21.48 -6.40
CA SER A 100 2.87 -22.33 -7.31
C SER A 100 3.09 -21.76 -8.71
N ASP A 101 2.45 -20.64 -9.03
CA ASP A 101 2.41 -20.08 -10.38
C ASP A 101 3.30 -18.81 -10.52
N LEU A 102 4.16 -18.55 -9.53
CA LEU A 102 5.17 -17.47 -9.50
C LEU A 102 6.59 -18.04 -9.43
#